data_AF-A0A7V3LHA6-F1
#
_entry.id   AF-A0A7V3LHA6-F1
#
_cell.length_a   1.000
_cell.length_b   1.000
_cell.length_c   1.000
_cell.angle_alpha   90.00
_cell.angle_beta   90.00
_cell.angle_gamma   90.00
#
_symmetry.space_group_name_H-M   'P 1'
#
loop_
_entity.id
_entity.type
_entity.pdbx_description
1 polymer ?
#
loop_
_entity_poly.entity_id
_entity_poly.type
_entity_poly.pdbx_seq_one_letter_code
_entity_poly.pdbx_strand_id
1 'polypeptide(L)'
;MLGRLRAWGRAFLWGTRTVVGGLYRHDCLGLAAQVAYSTLFSLFPFLLFLRAVTAYIPATDRLGDWLLAGLRDLISTDSRLYQIVEESVFREVGATSVSLLSVGVVLTLWSASSAVMVLIKAVNQAYGLTETRPWHQRRAMAVGLSVAGAVLLPAGMLLLVFGSWIGEQISRHFGG
;
A
#
# COMPACT_ATOMS: atom_id res chain seq x y z
N MET A 1 51.05 5.75 11.43
CA MET A 1 49.75 5.05 11.28
C MET A 1 48.54 5.79 11.90
N LEU A 2 48.71 6.51 13.02
CA LEU A 2 47.62 7.22 13.75
C LEU A 2 46.98 8.43 13.03
N GLY A 3 47.67 9.07 12.09
CA GLY A 3 47.17 10.27 11.39
C GLY A 3 46.00 10.00 10.43
N ARG A 4 45.97 8.81 9.80
CA ARG A 4 44.88 8.43 8.87
C ARG A 4 43.57 8.16 9.62
N LEU A 5 43.62 7.54 10.80
CA LEU A 5 42.45 7.28 11.63
C LEU A 5 41.73 8.57 12.08
N ARG A 6 42.48 9.62 12.44
CA ARG A 6 41.90 10.92 12.83
C ARG A 6 41.33 11.71 11.63
N ALA A 7 41.90 11.53 10.43
CA ALA A 7 41.36 12.11 9.22
C ALA A 7 40.02 11.48 8.81
N TRP A 8 39.91 10.15 8.91
CA TRP A 8 38.67 9.42 8.66
C TRP A 8 37.56 9.77 9.66
N GLY A 9 37.89 9.91 10.96
CA GLY A 9 36.92 10.33 11.97
C GLY A 9 36.34 11.73 11.72
N ARG A 10 37.18 12.69 11.31
CA ARG A 10 36.72 14.05 10.97
C ARG A 10 35.91 14.10 9.67
N ALA A 11 36.32 13.33 8.66
CA ALA A 11 35.55 13.19 7.41
C ALA A 11 34.18 12.57 7.66
N PHE A 12 34.10 11.55 8.53
CA PHE A 12 32.85 10.93 8.94
C PHE A 12 31.93 11.90 9.70
N LEU A 13 32.46 12.65 10.67
CA LEU A 13 31.69 13.66 11.42
C LEU A 13 31.24 14.83 10.56
N TRP A 14 32.01 15.21 9.54
CA TRP A 14 31.61 16.21 8.56
C TRP A 14 30.50 15.69 7.64
N GLY A 15 30.63 14.45 7.15
CA GLY A 15 29.61 13.79 6.34
C GLY A 15 28.27 13.67 7.07
N THR A 16 28.26 13.16 8.30
CA THR A 16 27.02 13.04 9.08
C THR A 16 26.37 14.38 9.37
N ARG A 17 27.15 15.41 9.74
CA ARG A 17 26.61 16.77 9.93
C ARG A 17 26.03 17.36 8.65
N THR A 18 26.64 17.07 7.50
CA THR A 18 26.17 17.56 6.20
C THR A 18 24.86 16.91 5.81
N VAL A 19 24.74 15.59 6.02
CA VAL A 19 23.49 14.84 5.79
C VAL A 19 22.38 15.31 6.72
N VAL A 20 22.66 15.45 8.02
CA VAL A 20 21.68 15.95 9.01
C VAL A 20 21.27 17.39 8.69
N GLY A 21 22.22 18.27 8.36
CA GLY A 21 21.92 19.64 7.95
C GLY A 21 21.10 19.70 6.64
N GLY A 22 21.37 18.80 5.70
CA GLY A 22 20.60 18.64 4.47
C GLY A 22 19.16 18.19 4.72
N LEU A 23 18.94 17.23 5.62
CA LEU A 23 17.61 16.76 6.03
C LEU A 23 16.72 17.91 6.54
N TYR A 24 17.28 18.81 7.37
CA TYR A 24 16.55 19.99 7.86
C TYR A 24 16.37 21.05 6.78
N ARG A 25 17.41 21.36 5.99
CA ARG A 25 17.33 22.37 4.91
C ARG A 25 16.30 22.01 3.84
N HIS A 26 16.14 20.74 3.54
CA HIS A 26 15.22 20.25 2.52
C HIS A 26 13.88 19.78 3.10
N ASP A 27 13.58 20.08 4.38
CA ASP A 27 12.32 19.72 5.06
C ASP A 27 11.89 18.25 4.83
N CYS A 28 12.87 17.36 4.74
CA CYS A 28 12.63 15.96 4.41
C CYS A 28 11.79 15.26 5.50
N LEU A 29 11.97 15.67 6.76
CA LEU A 29 11.18 15.17 7.89
C LEU A 29 9.72 15.65 7.82
N GLY A 30 9.48 16.92 7.45
CA GLY A 30 8.14 17.45 7.25
C GLY A 30 7.42 16.74 6.10
N LEU A 31 8.11 16.53 4.98
CA LEU A 31 7.59 15.76 3.86
C LEU A 31 7.30 14.30 4.23
N ALA A 32 8.21 13.63 4.95
CA ALA A 32 8.01 12.25 5.39
C ALA A 32 6.77 12.13 6.30
N ALA A 33 6.61 13.06 7.23
CA ALA A 33 5.42 13.13 8.09
C ALA A 33 4.15 13.38 7.27
N GLN A 34 4.20 14.29 6.27
CA GLN A 34 3.08 14.57 5.39
C GLN A 34 2.67 13.33 4.58
N VAL A 35 3.64 12.58 4.03
CA VAL A 35 3.40 11.32 3.32
C VAL A 35 2.75 10.32 4.27
N ALA A 36 3.35 10.07 5.44
CA ALA A 36 2.85 9.11 6.41
C ALA A 36 1.41 9.44 6.86
N TYR A 37 1.14 10.71 7.19
CA TYR A 37 -0.19 11.15 7.60
C TYR A 37 -1.22 10.98 6.48
N SER A 38 -0.88 11.38 5.25
CA SER A 38 -1.79 11.24 4.10
C SER A 38 -2.09 9.78 3.76
N THR A 39 -1.10 8.89 3.88
CA THR A 39 -1.26 7.45 3.70
C THR A 39 -2.15 6.85 4.78
N LEU A 40 -1.90 7.18 6.05
CA LEU A 40 -2.71 6.69 7.17
C LEU A 40 -4.17 7.18 7.05
N PHE A 41 -4.37 8.44 6.69
CA PHE A 41 -5.70 8.99 6.46
C PHE A 41 -6.42 8.29 5.30
N SER A 42 -5.70 7.91 4.23
CA SER A 42 -6.27 7.16 3.10
C SER A 42 -6.68 5.73 3.42
N LEU A 43 -6.13 5.14 4.50
CA LEU A 43 -6.44 3.78 4.93
C LEU A 43 -7.90 3.66 5.36
N PHE A 44 -8.46 4.66 6.04
CA PHE A 44 -9.85 4.62 6.51
C PHE A 44 -10.87 4.50 5.36
N PRO A 45 -10.87 5.41 4.35
CA PRO A 45 -11.70 5.23 3.16
C PRO A 45 -11.46 3.91 2.45
N PHE A 46 -10.19 3.48 2.33
CA PHE A 46 -9.85 2.22 1.68
C PHE A 46 -10.47 1.00 2.39
N LEU A 47 -10.45 0.96 3.71
CA LEU A 47 -11.10 -0.11 4.49
C LEU A 47 -12.62 -0.11 4.31
N LEU A 48 -13.25 1.07 4.25
CA LEU A 48 -14.68 1.19 3.95
C LEU A 48 -15.01 0.70 2.55
N PHE A 49 -14.16 1.02 1.56
CA PHE A 49 -14.27 0.50 0.21
C PHE A 49 -14.13 -1.03 0.18
N LEU A 50 -13.12 -1.58 0.85
CA LEU A 50 -12.90 -3.03 0.91
C LEU A 50 -14.11 -3.74 1.52
N ARG A 51 -14.65 -3.22 2.64
CA ARG A 51 -15.90 -3.70 3.25
C ARG A 51 -17.10 -3.60 2.31
N ALA A 52 -17.18 -2.57 1.47
CA ALA A 52 -18.28 -2.43 0.54
C ALA A 52 -18.15 -3.40 -0.64
N VAL A 53 -16.93 -3.71 -1.08
CA VAL A 53 -16.65 -4.67 -2.16
C VAL A 53 -16.98 -6.10 -1.74
N THR A 54 -16.69 -6.49 -0.49
CA THR A 54 -16.97 -7.86 -0.01
C THR A 54 -18.44 -8.24 -0.13
N ALA A 55 -19.37 -7.28 -0.03
CA ALA A 55 -20.80 -7.50 -0.22
C ALA A 55 -21.23 -7.87 -1.66
N TYR A 56 -20.37 -7.64 -2.66
CA TYR A 56 -20.66 -7.90 -4.07
C TYR A 56 -19.91 -9.10 -4.65
N ILE A 57 -19.06 -9.77 -3.86
CA ILE A 57 -18.35 -10.97 -4.29
C ILE A 57 -19.30 -12.17 -4.09
N PRO A 58 -19.91 -12.74 -5.14
CA PRO A 58 -20.95 -13.78 -5.01
C PRO A 58 -20.39 -15.16 -4.60
N ALA A 59 -19.09 -15.22 -4.29
CA ALA A 59 -18.34 -16.45 -4.00
C ALA A 59 -17.67 -16.44 -2.62
N THR A 60 -18.07 -15.54 -1.73
CA THR A 60 -17.54 -15.41 -0.36
C THR A 60 -17.62 -16.71 0.43
N ASP A 61 -18.62 -17.55 0.17
CA ASP A 61 -18.72 -18.85 0.84
C ASP A 61 -17.55 -19.77 0.44
N ARG A 62 -17.27 -19.94 -0.86
CA ARG A 62 -16.18 -20.83 -1.33
C ARG A 62 -14.79 -20.25 -1.11
N LEU A 63 -14.61 -18.94 -1.33
CA LEU A 63 -13.34 -18.25 -1.05
C LEU A 63 -13.09 -18.18 0.46
N GLY A 64 -14.15 -17.99 1.25
CA GLY A 64 -14.10 -17.95 2.69
C GLY A 64 -13.79 -19.28 3.31
N ASP A 65 -14.44 -20.35 2.84
CA ASP A 65 -14.12 -21.72 3.25
C ASP A 65 -12.66 -22.07 2.92
N TRP A 66 -12.15 -21.67 1.75
CA TRP A 66 -10.75 -21.91 1.36
C TRP A 66 -9.76 -21.09 2.20
N LEU A 67 -10.07 -19.81 2.48
CA LEU A 67 -9.26 -18.95 3.35
C LEU A 67 -9.29 -19.41 4.80
N LEU A 68 -10.44 -19.82 5.33
CA LEU A 68 -10.59 -20.38 6.67
C LEU A 68 -9.87 -21.72 6.78
N ALA A 69 -9.91 -22.56 5.74
CA ALA A 69 -9.12 -23.79 5.68
C ALA A 69 -7.61 -23.51 5.73
N GLY A 70 -7.11 -22.54 4.96
CA GLY A 70 -5.71 -22.11 5.05
C GLY A 70 -5.36 -21.49 6.41
N LEU A 71 -6.28 -20.74 7.03
CA LEU A 71 -6.11 -20.18 8.37
C LEU A 71 -6.05 -21.26 9.45
N ARG A 72 -6.78 -22.38 9.31
CA ARG A 72 -6.70 -23.53 10.23
C ARG A 72 -5.32 -24.19 10.22
N ASP A 73 -4.60 -24.14 9.10
CA ASP A 73 -3.23 -24.65 9.01
C ASP A 73 -2.21 -23.72 9.70
N LEU A 74 -2.53 -22.43 9.83
CA LEU A 74 -1.67 -21.41 10.45
C LEU A 74 -1.99 -21.14 11.92
N ILE A 75 -3.26 -21.30 12.33
CA ILE A 75 -3.78 -20.86 13.63
C ILE A 75 -4.83 -21.88 14.13
N SER A 76 -4.79 -22.23 15.42
CA SER A 76 -5.80 -23.10 16.02
C SER A 76 -7.20 -22.48 15.96
N THR A 77 -8.19 -23.32 15.67
CA THR A 77 -9.61 -22.96 15.54
C THR A 77 -10.19 -22.39 16.84
N ASP A 78 -9.61 -22.74 17.99
CA ASP A 78 -9.98 -22.21 19.31
C ASP A 78 -9.39 -20.83 19.62
N SER A 79 -8.54 -20.29 18.74
CA SER A 79 -8.02 -18.94 18.96
C SER A 79 -9.13 -17.90 18.79
N ARG A 80 -9.15 -16.92 19.70
CA ARG A 80 -10.06 -15.76 19.61
C ARG A 80 -9.89 -15.01 18.28
N LEU A 81 -8.69 -15.04 17.70
CA LEU A 81 -8.41 -14.42 16.40
C LEU A 81 -9.14 -15.14 15.25
N TYR A 82 -9.18 -16.47 15.26
CA TYR A 82 -9.91 -17.26 14.27
C TYR A 82 -11.41 -16.97 14.32
N GLN A 83 -12.01 -16.95 15.52
CA GLN A 83 -13.43 -16.66 15.70
C GLN A 83 -13.83 -15.25 15.24
N ILE A 84 -13.00 -14.24 15.53
CA ILE A 84 -13.24 -12.86 15.06
C ILE A 84 -13.25 -12.80 13.53
N VAL A 85 -12.30 -13.48 12.88
CA VAL A 85 -12.20 -13.50 11.40
C VAL A 85 -13.40 -14.23 10.79
N GLU A 86 -13.78 -15.39 11.31
CA GLU A 86 -14.94 -16.15 10.82
C GLU A 86 -16.24 -15.34 10.91
N GLU A 87 -16.48 -14.70 12.05
CA GLU A 87 -17.72 -13.96 12.31
C GLU A 87 -17.77 -12.62 11.55
N SER A 88 -16.69 -11.84 11.60
CA SER A 88 -16.64 -10.49 11.02
C SER A 88 -16.48 -10.47 9.51
N VAL A 89 -15.81 -11.47 8.92
CA VAL A 89 -15.49 -11.49 7.48
C VAL A 89 -16.49 -12.29 6.67
N PHE A 90 -17.14 -13.32 7.26
CA PHE A 90 -17.97 -14.24 6.48
C PHE A 90 -19.45 -14.28 6.91
N ARG A 91 -19.79 -14.03 8.18
CA ARG A 91 -21.20 -14.04 8.64
C ARG A 91 -21.90 -12.68 8.57
N GLU A 92 -21.18 -11.58 8.69
CA GLU A 92 -21.77 -10.23 8.78
C GLU A 92 -21.71 -9.42 7.47
N VAL A 93 -21.60 -10.10 6.32
CA VAL A 93 -21.54 -9.47 4.97
C VAL A 93 -22.95 -9.21 4.40
N GLY A 94 -23.98 -9.28 5.23
CA GLY A 94 -25.37 -9.03 4.84
C GLY A 94 -25.69 -7.54 4.68
N ALA A 95 -26.01 -7.12 3.46
CA ALA A 95 -26.58 -5.82 3.06
C ALA A 95 -25.66 -4.60 3.13
N THR A 96 -24.82 -4.41 2.11
CA THR A 96 -24.25 -3.08 1.79
C THR A 96 -25.08 -2.42 0.68
N SER A 97 -25.49 -1.17 0.86
CA SER A 97 -26.20 -0.39 -0.17
C SER A 97 -25.24 0.10 -1.27
N VAL A 98 -25.68 0.13 -2.53
CA VAL A 98 -24.92 0.67 -3.68
C VAL A 98 -24.34 2.07 -3.40
N SER A 99 -25.08 2.92 -2.68
CA SER A 99 -24.66 4.28 -2.30
C SER A 99 -23.40 4.30 -1.42
N LEU A 100 -23.31 3.41 -0.43
CA LEU A 100 -22.13 3.24 0.43
C LEU A 100 -20.89 2.83 -0.39
N LEU A 101 -21.05 1.94 -1.38
CA LEU A 101 -19.98 1.55 -2.29
C LEU A 101 -19.48 2.72 -3.12
N SER A 102 -20.39 3.46 -3.78
CA SER A 102 -20.01 4.61 -4.61
C SER A 102 -19.28 5.69 -3.80
N VAL A 103 -19.78 6.01 -2.59
CA VAL A 103 -19.13 6.97 -1.69
C VAL A 103 -17.76 6.46 -1.23
N GLY A 104 -17.65 5.17 -0.87
CA GLY A 104 -16.39 4.54 -0.48
C GLY A 104 -15.34 4.58 -1.59
N VAL A 105 -15.73 4.28 -2.84
CA VAL A 105 -14.85 4.37 -4.01
C VAL A 105 -14.32 5.80 -4.19
N VAL A 106 -15.21 6.79 -4.19
CA VAL A 106 -14.83 8.19 -4.43
C VAL A 106 -13.91 8.69 -3.33
N LEU A 107 -14.24 8.43 -2.05
CA LEU A 107 -13.41 8.84 -0.92
C LEU A 107 -12.05 8.14 -0.92
N THR A 108 -12.00 6.86 -1.26
CA THR A 108 -10.76 6.09 -1.36
C THR A 108 -9.87 6.64 -2.45
N LEU A 109 -10.42 6.86 -3.65
CA LEU A 109 -9.66 7.37 -4.78
C LEU A 109 -9.17 8.80 -4.52
N TRP A 110 -10.00 9.64 -3.89
CA TRP A 110 -9.61 10.99 -3.50
C TRP A 110 -8.47 11.00 -2.47
N SER A 111 -8.56 10.17 -1.44
CA SER A 111 -7.54 10.11 -0.38
C SER A 111 -6.25 9.48 -0.89
N ALA A 112 -6.33 8.38 -1.66
CA ALA A 112 -5.17 7.73 -2.27
C ALA A 112 -4.44 8.67 -3.25
N SER A 113 -5.17 9.37 -4.13
CA SER A 113 -4.56 10.34 -5.04
C SER A 113 -3.94 11.53 -4.32
N SER A 114 -4.46 11.90 -3.14
CA SER A 114 -3.85 12.92 -2.29
C SER A 114 -2.53 12.45 -1.70
N ALA A 115 -2.44 11.21 -1.23
CA ALA A 115 -1.19 10.62 -0.76
C ALA A 115 -0.12 10.56 -1.86
N VAL A 116 -0.52 10.14 -3.07
CA VAL A 116 0.39 10.11 -4.24
C VAL A 116 0.85 11.52 -4.63
N MET A 117 0.00 12.55 -4.53
CA MET A 117 0.43 13.94 -4.75
C MET A 117 1.53 14.37 -3.77
N VAL A 118 1.42 14.00 -2.49
CA VAL A 118 2.45 14.30 -1.50
C VAL A 118 3.73 13.53 -1.81
N LEU A 119 3.61 12.28 -2.24
CA LEU A 119 4.76 11.47 -2.67
C LEU A 119 5.48 12.11 -3.88
N ILE A 120 4.74 12.55 -4.90
CA ILE A 120 5.31 13.26 -6.06
C ILE A 120 6.06 14.51 -5.59
N LYS A 121 5.47 15.29 -4.68
CA LYS A 121 6.14 16.47 -4.11
C LYS A 121 7.43 16.09 -3.38
N ALA A 122 7.40 15.06 -2.55
CA ALA A 122 8.57 14.59 -1.81
C ALA A 122 9.69 14.10 -2.74
N VAL A 123 9.35 13.35 -3.80
CA VAL A 123 10.30 12.87 -4.80
C VAL A 123 10.90 14.04 -5.57
N ASN A 124 10.08 14.96 -6.08
CA ASN A 124 10.58 16.14 -6.79
C ASN A 124 11.54 16.95 -5.91
N GLN A 125 11.22 17.13 -4.64
CA GLN A 125 12.07 17.83 -3.68
C GLN A 125 13.39 17.10 -3.41
N ALA A 126 13.36 15.76 -3.32
CA ALA A 126 14.57 14.95 -3.17
C ALA A 126 15.51 15.04 -4.39
N TYR A 127 14.94 15.18 -5.60
CA TYR A 127 15.70 15.38 -6.84
C TYR A 127 15.98 16.85 -7.16
N GLY A 128 15.58 17.80 -6.30
CA GLY A 128 15.78 19.24 -6.53
C GLY A 128 14.98 19.81 -7.72
N LEU A 129 13.94 19.11 -8.16
CA LEU A 129 13.10 19.50 -9.29
C LEU A 129 12.01 20.48 -8.82
N THR A 130 11.90 21.62 -9.51
CA THR A 130 10.79 22.55 -9.33
C THR A 130 9.60 22.08 -10.18
N GLU A 131 8.45 21.94 -9.54
CA GLU A 131 7.26 21.41 -10.19
C GLU A 131 6.57 22.50 -11.03
N THR A 132 6.71 22.39 -12.35
CA THR A 132 6.17 23.35 -13.33
C THR A 132 4.80 22.96 -13.86
N ARG A 133 4.32 21.73 -13.59
CA ARG A 133 3.05 21.23 -14.13
C ARG A 133 1.85 21.86 -13.43
N PRO A 134 0.76 22.16 -14.15
CA PRO A 134 -0.46 22.66 -13.53
C PRO A 134 -1.11 21.60 -12.61
N TRP A 135 -1.90 22.05 -11.63
CA TRP A 135 -2.48 21.20 -10.58
C TRP A 135 -3.31 20.03 -11.14
N HIS A 136 -4.10 20.26 -12.21
CA HIS A 136 -4.97 19.24 -12.80
C HIS A 136 -4.18 18.10 -13.46
N GLN A 137 -3.07 18.39 -14.14
CA GLN A 137 -2.20 17.35 -14.73
C GLN A 137 -1.58 16.48 -13.64
N ARG A 138 -1.12 17.10 -12.55
CA ARG A 138 -0.59 16.38 -11.38
C ARG A 138 -1.65 15.52 -10.70
N ARG A 139 -2.87 16.03 -10.56
CA ARG A 139 -3.98 15.28 -9.97
C ARG A 139 -4.35 14.07 -10.84
N ALA A 140 -4.37 14.23 -12.17
CA ALA A 140 -4.64 13.14 -13.10
C ALA A 140 -3.56 12.04 -13.02
N MET A 141 -2.28 12.41 -12.98
CA MET A 141 -1.18 11.46 -12.77
C MET A 141 -1.31 10.74 -11.42
N ALA A 142 -1.62 11.48 -10.35
CA ALA A 142 -1.77 10.90 -9.03
C ALA A 142 -2.92 9.90 -8.96
N VAL A 143 -4.08 10.23 -9.55
CA VAL A 143 -5.21 9.30 -9.71
C VAL A 143 -4.79 8.06 -10.51
N GLY A 144 -4.10 8.24 -11.65
CA GLY A 144 -3.63 7.14 -12.47
C GLY A 144 -2.68 6.20 -11.72
N LEU A 145 -1.70 6.74 -10.98
CA LEU A 145 -0.80 5.96 -10.14
C LEU A 145 -1.55 5.26 -8.99
N SER A 146 -2.52 5.92 -8.36
CA SER A 146 -3.33 5.29 -7.31
C SER A 146 -4.13 4.11 -7.84
N VAL A 147 -4.79 4.25 -9.00
CA VAL A 147 -5.52 3.15 -9.64
C VAL A 147 -4.57 2.03 -10.05
N ALA A 148 -3.43 2.36 -10.65
CA ALA A 148 -2.42 1.38 -11.02
C ALA A 148 -1.92 0.60 -9.79
N GLY A 149 -1.61 1.29 -8.69
CA GLY A 149 -1.22 0.66 -7.43
C GLY A 149 -2.32 -0.24 -6.84
N ALA A 150 -3.58 0.23 -6.87
CA ALA A 150 -4.72 -0.54 -6.39
C ALA A 150 -4.97 -1.84 -7.19
N VAL A 151 -4.54 -1.90 -8.45
CA VAL A 151 -4.65 -3.10 -9.29
C VAL A 151 -3.38 -3.95 -9.23
N LEU A 152 -2.21 -3.34 -9.39
CA LEU A 152 -0.93 -4.04 -9.50
C LEU A 152 -0.47 -4.67 -8.19
N LEU A 153 -0.72 -4.03 -7.04
CA LEU A 153 -0.30 -4.59 -5.75
C LEU A 153 -1.06 -5.88 -5.42
N PRO A 154 -2.42 -5.93 -5.49
CA PRO A 154 -3.14 -7.19 -5.33
C PRO A 154 -2.80 -8.22 -6.41
N ALA A 155 -2.68 -7.80 -7.67
CA ALA A 155 -2.31 -8.71 -8.76
C ALA A 155 -0.94 -9.34 -8.55
N GLY A 156 0.06 -8.55 -8.12
CA GLY A 156 1.39 -9.02 -7.78
C GLY A 156 1.38 -9.96 -6.58
N MET A 157 0.59 -9.66 -5.55
CA MET A 157 0.42 -10.54 -4.39
C MET A 157 -0.24 -11.88 -4.77
N LEU A 158 -1.29 -11.86 -5.60
CA LEU A 158 -1.88 -13.07 -6.17
C LEU A 158 -0.86 -13.86 -6.98
N LEU A 159 -0.05 -13.20 -7.81
CA LEU A 159 1.00 -13.86 -8.58
C LEU A 159 2.07 -14.48 -7.67
N LEU A 160 2.45 -13.84 -6.57
CA LEU A 160 3.41 -14.40 -5.61
C LEU A 160 2.85 -15.62 -4.89
N VAL A 161 1.59 -15.56 -4.47
CA VAL A 161 0.91 -16.66 -3.74
C VAL A 161 0.60 -17.84 -4.66
N PHE A 162 0.06 -17.57 -5.85
CA PHE A 162 -0.35 -18.59 -6.82
C PHE A 162 0.71 -18.87 -7.89
N GLY A 163 1.90 -18.27 -7.81
CA GLY A 163 2.90 -18.32 -8.87
C GLY A 163 3.42 -19.73 -9.16
N SER A 164 3.55 -20.57 -8.14
CA SER A 164 3.90 -21.98 -8.30
C SER A 164 2.79 -22.77 -9.01
N TRP A 165 1.54 -22.56 -8.61
CA TRP A 165 0.37 -23.20 -9.24
C TRP A 165 0.20 -22.77 -10.70
N ILE A 166 0.31 -21.47 -10.99
CA ILE A 166 0.27 -20.92 -12.36
C ILE A 166 1.45 -21.45 -13.19
N GLY A 167 2.65 -21.49 -12.61
CA GLY A 167 3.86 -22.00 -13.25
C GLY A 167 3.74 -23.49 -13.64
N GLU A 168 3.14 -24.31 -12.77
CA GLU A 168 2.85 -25.72 -13.08
C GLU A 168 1.83 -25.89 -14.21
N GLN A 169 0.79 -25.04 -14.26
CA GLN A 169 -0.22 -25.08 -15.33
C GLN A 169 0.37 -24.65 -16.68
N ILE A 170 1.22 -23.63 -16.70
CA ILE A 170 1.91 -23.16 -17.92
C ILE A 170 2.93 -24.21 -18.39
N SER A 171 3.67 -24.82 -17.47
CA SER A 171 4.61 -25.91 -17.78
C SER A 171 3.92 -27.12 -18.42
N ARG A 172 2.70 -27.46 -17.98
CA ARG A 172 1.92 -28.56 -18.58
C ARG A 172 1.38 -28.26 -19.98
N HIS A 173 1.27 -26.98 -20.37
CA HIS A 173 0.79 -26.58 -21.70
C HIS A 173 1.92 -26.28 -22.70
N PHE A 174 3.11 -25.88 -22.23
CA PHE A 174 4.27 -25.52 -23.06
C PHE A 174 5.49 -26.43 -22.91
N GLY A 175 5.53 -27.29 -21.88
CA GLY A 175 6.62 -28.21 -21.57
C GLY A 175 6.33 -29.66 -21.95
N GLY A 176 5.85 -29.86 -23.18
CA GLY A 176 6.02 -31.14 -23.90
C GLY A 176 7.33 -31.13 -24.67
#